data_AF-A0A2H9T843-F1
#
_entry.id   AF-A0A2H9T843-F1
#
_cell.length_a   1.000
_cell.length_b   1.000
_cell.length_c   1.000
_cell.angle_alpha   90.00
_cell.angle_beta   90.00
_cell.angle_gamma   90.00
#
_symmetry.space_group_name_H-M   'P 1'
#
loop_
_entity.id
_entity.type
_entity.pdbx_description
1 polymer ?
#
loop_
_entity_poly.entity_id
_entity_poly.type
_entity_poly.pdbx_seq_one_letter_code
_entity_poly.pdbx_strand_id
1 'polypeptide(L)'
;MFYFCSFIKNSLLYVLPCFLLTSLDIFWLVLLVGSLIVVGMSVLSYWLTQLWVRDSQKASPYECGFDPFGSARSPFSVRFYMVAILFLVFEVESLLFFSTLHAYCSGVEGIGIYS
;
A
#
# COMPACT_ATOMS: atom_id res chain seq x y z
N MET A 1 -23.15 4.36 37.25
CA MET A 1 -23.29 3.73 35.91
C MET A 1 -23.73 4.68 34.80
N PHE A 2 -24.38 5.83 35.08
CA PHE A 2 -24.68 6.84 34.05
C PHE A 2 -23.52 7.82 33.76
N TYR A 3 -22.69 8.14 34.76
CA TYR A 3 -21.52 9.02 34.59
C TYR A 3 -20.44 8.43 33.68
N PHE A 4 -20.27 7.10 33.64
CA PHE A 4 -19.28 6.45 32.79
C PHE A 4 -19.67 6.51 31.29
N CYS A 5 -20.96 6.41 30.97
CA CYS A 5 -21.47 6.53 29.59
C CYS A 5 -21.36 7.97 29.06
N SER A 6 -21.59 8.98 29.91
CA SER A 6 -21.41 10.39 29.52
C SER A 6 -19.92 10.78 29.42
N PHE A 7 -19.05 10.19 30.25
CA PHE A 7 -17.60 10.37 30.17
C PHE A 7 -17.00 9.74 28.91
N ILE A 8 -17.50 8.57 28.48
CA ILE A 8 -17.12 7.96 27.20
C ILE A 8 -17.59 8.82 26.03
N LYS A 9 -18.85 9.26 25.97
CA LYS A 9 -19.33 10.09 24.86
C LYS A 9 -18.60 11.43 24.73
N ASN A 10 -18.30 12.09 25.86
CA ASN A 10 -17.61 13.39 25.85
C ASN A 10 -16.09 13.25 25.65
N SER A 11 -15.46 12.17 26.14
CA SER A 11 -14.04 11.89 25.89
C SER A 11 -13.80 11.41 24.45
N LEU A 12 -14.67 10.54 23.90
CA LEU A 12 -14.53 10.02 22.54
C LEU A 12 -14.68 11.14 21.47
N LEU A 13 -15.56 12.12 21.69
CA LEU A 13 -15.77 13.22 20.72
C LEU A 13 -14.54 14.14 20.54
N TYR A 14 -13.67 14.25 21.56
CA TYR A 14 -12.41 15.00 21.48
C TYR A 14 -11.17 14.11 21.28
N VAL A 15 -11.21 12.84 21.71
CA VAL A 15 -10.10 11.88 21.59
C VAL A 15 -10.06 11.20 20.22
N LEU A 16 -11.21 10.91 19.59
CA LEU A 16 -11.27 10.32 18.25
C LEU A 16 -10.63 11.20 17.16
N PRO A 17 -10.89 12.53 17.08
CA PRO A 17 -10.18 13.38 16.12
C PRO A 17 -8.69 13.45 16.45
N CYS A 18 -8.28 13.54 17.72
CA CYS A 18 -6.88 13.59 18.11
C CYS A 18 -6.11 12.29 17.79
N PHE A 19 -6.72 11.12 17.99
CA PHE A 19 -6.13 9.81 17.66
C PHE A 19 -6.07 9.59 16.14
N LEU A 20 -7.09 10.01 15.39
CA LEU A 20 -7.07 9.96 13.92
C LEU A 20 -6.09 10.97 13.32
N LEU A 21 -6.00 12.19 13.87
CA LEU A 21 -5.02 13.21 13.46
C LEU A 21 -3.60 12.72 13.71
N THR A 22 -3.29 12.22 14.91
CA THR A 22 -1.94 11.70 15.22
C THR A 22 -1.57 10.48 14.38
N SER A 23 -2.49 9.55 14.10
CA SER A 23 -2.22 8.40 13.23
C SER A 23 -2.04 8.77 11.75
N LEU A 24 -2.83 9.72 11.23
CA LEU A 24 -2.67 10.25 9.88
C LEU A 24 -1.35 11.01 9.72
N ASP A 25 -0.99 11.85 10.70
CA ASP A 25 0.26 12.61 10.68
C ASP A 25 1.49 11.68 10.69
N ILE A 26 1.45 10.61 11.50
CA ILE A 26 2.51 9.59 11.53
C ILE A 26 2.60 8.87 10.18
N PHE A 27 1.47 8.50 9.56
CA PHE A 27 1.44 7.85 8.26
C PHE A 27 2.09 8.70 7.17
N TRP A 28 1.73 9.98 7.08
CA TRP A 28 2.32 10.90 6.12
C TRP A 28 3.81 11.14 6.36
N LEU A 29 4.23 11.21 7.63
CA LEU A 29 5.64 11.35 8.00
C LEU A 29 6.46 10.15 7.53
N VAL A 30 5.96 8.92 7.74
CA VAL A 30 6.65 7.69 7.33
C VAL A 30 6.79 7.63 5.80
N LEU A 31 5.73 7.97 5.06
CA LEU A 31 5.78 8.03 3.59
C LEU A 31 6.78 9.07 3.09
N LEU A 32 6.76 10.27 3.68
CA LEU A 32 7.68 11.35 3.32
C LEU A 32 9.13 10.93 3.56
N VAL A 33 9.44 10.45 4.77
CA VAL A 33 10.81 10.02 5.12
C VAL A 33 11.28 8.86 4.22
N GLY A 34 10.44 7.85 4.02
CA GLY A 34 10.76 6.72 3.13
C GLY A 34 11.04 7.14 1.70
N SER A 35 10.20 8.02 1.14
CA SER A 35 10.39 8.55 -0.22
C SER A 35 11.66 9.40 -0.34
N LEU A 36 11.97 10.24 0.67
CA LEU A 36 13.19 11.04 0.69
C LEU A 36 14.45 10.16 0.73
N ILE A 37 14.43 9.05 1.48
CA ILE A 37 15.55 8.11 1.50
C ILE A 37 15.76 7.50 0.12
N VAL A 38 14.70 6.99 -0.52
CA VAL A 38 14.80 6.39 -1.86
C VAL A 38 15.29 7.40 -2.90
N VAL A 39 14.71 8.61 -2.90
CA VAL A 39 15.13 9.69 -3.81
C VAL A 39 16.57 10.09 -3.53
N GLY A 40 16.94 10.30 -2.26
CA GLY A 40 18.30 10.65 -1.85
C GLY A 40 19.33 9.63 -2.29
N MET A 41 19.05 8.34 -2.08
CA MET A 41 19.92 7.25 -2.55
C MET A 41 20.02 7.21 -4.08
N SER A 42 18.90 7.36 -4.79
CA SER A 42 18.89 7.35 -6.27
C SER A 42 19.67 8.53 -6.87
N VAL A 43 19.55 9.72 -6.29
CA VAL A 43 20.30 10.91 -6.70
C VAL A 43 21.79 10.75 -6.42
N LEU A 44 22.15 10.20 -5.25
CA LEU A 44 23.53 9.90 -4.91
C LEU A 44 24.13 8.88 -5.89
N SER A 45 23.41 7.79 -6.18
CA SER A 45 23.82 6.79 -7.18
C SER A 45 24.02 7.41 -8.56
N TYR A 46 23.12 8.31 -8.98
CA TYR A 46 23.26 9.01 -10.25
C TYR A 46 24.52 9.90 -10.28
N TRP A 47 24.73 10.72 -9.26
CA TRP A 47 25.92 11.59 -9.15
C TRP A 47 27.22 10.79 -9.17
N LEU A 48 27.27 9.69 -8.41
CA LEU A 48 28.42 8.79 -8.41
C LEU A 48 28.67 8.20 -9.80
N THR A 49 27.61 7.78 -10.51
CA THR A 49 27.75 7.18 -11.85
C THR A 49 28.33 8.16 -12.87
N GLN A 50 28.06 9.47 -12.75
CA GLN A 50 28.64 10.49 -13.63
C GLN A 50 30.14 10.70 -13.44
N LEU A 51 30.69 10.35 -12.27
CA LEU A 51 32.14 10.44 -12.01
C LEU A 51 32.94 9.36 -12.74
N TRP A 52 32.29 8.26 -13.15
CA TRP A 52 32.91 7.15 -13.86
C TRP A 52 32.62 7.25 -15.37
N VAL A 53 33.57 6.79 -16.19
CA VAL A 53 33.40 6.75 -17.65
C VAL A 53 32.22 5.83 -18.00
N ARG A 54 31.18 6.40 -18.65
CA ARG A 54 30.05 5.63 -19.20
C ARG A 54 30.52 4.81 -20.39
N ASP A 55 30.62 3.50 -20.20
CA ASP A 55 30.82 2.55 -21.28
C ASP A 55 29.48 2.29 -22.00
N SER A 56 29.47 2.40 -23.33
CA SER A 56 28.30 2.09 -24.17
C SER A 56 27.80 0.65 -24.01
N GLN A 57 28.69 -0.32 -23.73
CA GLN A 57 28.33 -1.72 -23.53
C GLN A 57 27.60 -1.95 -22.21
N LYS A 58 27.78 -1.07 -21.22
CA LYS A 58 27.00 -1.12 -19.96
C LYS A 58 25.60 -0.54 -20.12
N ALA A 59 25.37 0.23 -21.20
CA ALA A 59 24.08 0.84 -21.50
C ALA A 59 23.24 0.01 -22.49
N SER A 60 23.81 -1.01 -23.13
CA SER A 60 23.07 -1.95 -23.97
C SER A 60 22.29 -2.98 -23.14
N PRO A 61 21.15 -3.50 -23.64
CA PRO A 61 20.40 -4.58 -22.99
C PRO A 61 21.29 -5.80 -22.71
N TYR A 62 21.06 -6.46 -21.57
CA TYR A 62 21.78 -7.68 -21.23
C TYR A 62 21.23 -8.87 -22.02
N GLU A 63 22.01 -9.39 -22.97
CA GLU A 63 21.66 -10.57 -23.78
C GLU A 63 22.85 -11.56 -23.84
N CYS A 64 23.49 -11.82 -22.69
CA CYS A 64 24.62 -12.77 -22.58
C CYS A 64 25.78 -12.52 -23.58
N GLY A 65 26.02 -11.27 -23.99
CA GLY A 65 27.06 -10.89 -24.94
C GLY A 65 26.63 -10.88 -26.42
N PHE A 66 25.35 -11.10 -26.70
CA PHE A 66 24.77 -10.97 -28.04
C PHE A 66 24.09 -9.61 -28.24
N ASP A 67 23.93 -9.20 -29.49
CA ASP A 67 23.08 -8.06 -29.83
C ASP A 67 21.60 -8.44 -29.58
N PRO A 68 20.76 -7.51 -29.10
CA PRO A 68 19.37 -7.80 -28.77
C PRO A 68 18.62 -8.33 -30.00
N PHE A 69 18.09 -9.54 -29.89
CA PHE A 69 17.34 -10.17 -30.97
C PHE A 69 15.90 -9.65 -31.02
N GLY A 70 15.58 -8.89 -32.08
CA GLY A 70 14.22 -8.48 -32.39
C GLY A 70 13.63 -7.44 -31.42
N SER A 71 12.30 -7.31 -31.44
CA SER A 71 11.57 -6.36 -30.59
C SER A 71 11.06 -7.06 -29.33
N ALA A 72 11.28 -6.48 -28.15
CA ALA A 72 10.73 -6.94 -26.87
C ALA A 72 9.19 -6.84 -26.76
N ARG A 73 8.47 -6.58 -27.86
CA ARG A 73 7.02 -6.34 -27.91
C ARG A 73 6.21 -7.57 -28.28
N SER A 74 6.59 -8.74 -27.76
CA SER A 74 5.72 -9.92 -27.87
C SER A 74 4.50 -9.74 -26.95
N PRO A 75 3.30 -10.13 -27.40
CA PRO A 75 2.13 -10.08 -26.54
C PRO A 75 2.35 -11.00 -25.33
N PHE A 76 2.12 -10.46 -24.14
CA PHE A 76 2.18 -11.22 -22.89
C PHE A 76 1.17 -12.38 -22.91
N SER A 77 1.51 -13.49 -22.26
CA SER A 77 0.62 -14.66 -22.21
C SER A 77 -0.70 -14.33 -21.51
N VAL A 78 -1.81 -14.89 -22.01
CA VAL A 78 -3.16 -14.75 -21.41
C VAL A 78 -3.24 -15.16 -19.94
N ARG A 79 -2.27 -15.94 -19.44
CA ARG A 79 -2.22 -16.39 -18.04
C ARG A 79 -2.06 -15.23 -17.06
N PHE A 80 -1.25 -14.21 -17.40
CA PHE A 80 -1.08 -13.04 -16.54
C PHE A 80 -2.37 -12.22 -16.41
N TYR A 81 -3.15 -12.16 -17.49
CA TYR A 81 -4.45 -11.50 -17.50
C TYR A 81 -5.47 -12.22 -16.61
N MET A 82 -5.52 -13.55 -16.66
CA MET A 82 -6.40 -14.34 -15.79
C MET A 82 -6.07 -14.12 -14.30
N VAL A 83 -4.78 -14.08 -13.94
CA VAL A 83 -4.35 -13.80 -12.55
C VAL A 83 -4.78 -12.39 -12.11
N ALA A 84 -4.67 -11.38 -12.98
CA ALA A 84 -5.07 -10.01 -12.67
C ALA A 84 -6.58 -9.87 -12.41
N ILE A 85 -7.43 -10.52 -13.23
CA ILE A 85 -8.88 -10.50 -13.00
C ILE A 85 -9.24 -11.26 -11.73
N LEU A 86 -8.63 -12.42 -11.48
CA LEU A 86 -8.87 -13.18 -10.25
C LEU A 86 -8.51 -12.36 -9.01
N PHE A 87 -7.38 -11.64 -9.05
CA PHE A 87 -7.00 -10.72 -7.98
C PHE A 87 -8.03 -9.60 -7.80
N LEU A 88 -8.49 -8.97 -8.89
CA LEU A 88 -9.50 -7.91 -8.84
C LEU A 88 -10.80 -8.38 -8.20
N VAL A 89 -11.32 -9.54 -8.64
CA VAL A 89 -12.57 -10.11 -8.11
C VAL A 89 -12.40 -10.46 -6.63
N PHE A 90 -11.30 -11.10 -6.25
CA PHE A 90 -11.04 -11.50 -4.86
C PHE A 90 -10.84 -10.29 -3.92
N GLU A 91 -10.18 -9.23 -4.38
CA GLU A 91 -10.05 -7.98 -3.63
C GLU A 91 -11.43 -7.36 -3.35
N VAL A 92 -12.32 -7.30 -4.35
CA VAL A 92 -13.69 -6.77 -4.17
C VAL A 92 -14.51 -7.66 -3.24
N GLU A 93 -14.41 -8.98 -3.37
CA GLU A 93 -15.10 -9.93 -2.51
C GLU A 93 -14.64 -9.80 -1.03
N SER A 94 -13.34 -9.59 -0.79
CA SER A 94 -12.80 -9.39 0.56
C SER A 94 -13.37 -8.14 1.27
N LEU A 95 -13.61 -7.06 0.51
CA LEU A 95 -14.25 -5.85 1.04
C LEU A 95 -15.70 -6.12 1.48
N LEU A 96 -16.45 -6.87 0.67
CA LEU A 96 -17.83 -7.25 0.97
C LEU A 96 -17.93 -8.19 2.18
N PHE A 97 -17.00 -9.15 2.30
CA PHE A 97 -16.91 -10.01 3.47
C PHE A 97 -16.62 -9.21 4.74
N PHE A 98 -15.64 -8.29 4.70
CA PHE A 98 -15.29 -7.48 5.88
C PHE A 98 -16.47 -6.63 6.38
N SER A 99 -17.17 -5.92 5.48
CA SER A 99 -18.32 -5.11 5.87
C SER A 99 -19.48 -5.94 6.43
N THR A 100 -19.72 -7.12 5.84
CA THR A 100 -20.80 -8.01 6.27
C THR A 100 -20.50 -8.64 7.64
N LEU A 101 -19.25 -9.06 7.86
CA LEU A 101 -18.80 -9.56 9.17
C LEU A 101 -18.90 -8.49 10.25
N HIS A 102 -18.50 -7.25 9.95
CA HIS A 102 -18.64 -6.14 10.89
C HIS A 102 -20.11 -5.88 11.25
N ALA A 103 -21.00 -5.81 10.25
CA ALA A 103 -22.43 -5.62 10.47
C ALA A 103 -23.06 -6.77 11.27
N TYR A 104 -22.63 -8.01 11.03
CA TYR A 104 -23.05 -9.17 11.80
C TYR A 104 -22.65 -9.04 13.28
N CYS A 105 -21.37 -8.76 13.57
CA CYS A 105 -20.89 -8.57 14.93
C CYS A 105 -21.64 -7.45 15.67
N SER A 106 -21.85 -6.29 15.03
CA SER A 106 -22.63 -5.19 15.63
C SER A 106 -24.10 -5.56 15.87
N GLY A 107 -24.68 -6.41 15.01
CA GLY A 107 -26.04 -6.93 15.19
C GLY A 107 -26.17 -7.90 16.36
N VAL A 108 -25.18 -8.78 16.59
CA VAL A 108 -25.19 -9.73 17.72
C VAL A 108 -25.08 -9.01 19.06
N GLU A 109 -24.28 -7.94 19.16
CA GLU A 109 -24.21 -7.09 20.35
C GLU A 109 -25.56 -6.42 20.67
N GLY A 110 -26.33 -6.05 19.65
CA GLY A 110 -27.66 -5.44 19.80
C GLY A 110 -28.77 -6.39 20.27
N ILE A 111 -28.59 -7.71 20.12
CA ILE A 111 -29.58 -8.74 20.50
C ILE A 111 -29.38 -9.23 21.95
N GLY A 112 -28.35 -8.73 22.65
CA GLY A 112 -28.17 -9.02 24.09
C GLY A 112 -27.74 -10.46 24.39
N ILE A 113 -27.20 -11.18 23.41
CA ILE A 113 -26.74 -12.58 23.59
C ILE A 113 -25.43 -12.64 24.41
N TYR A 114 -24.76 -11.50 24.60
CA TYR A 114 -23.56 -11.36 25.45
C TYR A 114 -23.77 -10.39 26.63
N SER A 115 -24.99 -10.33 27.19
CA SER A 115 -25.25 -9.73 28.51
C SER A 115 -25.42 -10.80 29.58
#